data_AF-A0A5J5AJN3-F1
#
_entry.id   AF-A0A5J5AJN3-F1
#
_cell.length_a   1.000
_cell.length_b   1.000
_cell.length_c   1.000
_cell.angle_alpha   90.00
_cell.angle_beta   90.00
_cell.angle_gamma   90.00
#
_symmetry.space_group_name_H-M   'P 1'
#
loop_
_entity.id
_entity.type
_entity.pdbx_description
1 polymer ?
#
loop_
_entity_poly.entity_id
_entity_poly.type
_entity_poly.pdbx_seq_one_letter_code
_entity_poly.pdbx_strand_id
1 'polypeptide(L)'
;MSMQRMLLLIYLDWQVIPAENIVAAFQSSQKTVFAVSRTPSKAQIFLEALELGLGGVVLKVEDVKAVLELKDYFDRRNESSNLLDFTRATVTQVQMVGMGDQVCVDLCCLMRPGEGLLVGSFARGLFLVHSEYLESNYISSRPFGVNAGPVHAYVAVPAIVGRVKIETRPLILVEAKRDSNDHTPYSILLQNAETVTLVCPHQGNEHQNTAIPVTPLKIGDEVLLRVQGGARHTGIEIEEFILLRNEQGS
;
A
#
# COMPACT_ATOMS: atom_id res chain seq x y z
N MET A 1 35.66 -26.39 0.93
CA MET A 1 36.25 -25.10 0.55
C MET A 1 35.47 -24.00 1.26
N SER A 2 36.11 -23.21 2.12
CA SER A 2 35.44 -22.13 2.85
C SER A 2 35.01 -21.04 1.87
N MET A 3 33.71 -20.79 1.75
CA MET A 3 33.15 -19.81 0.83
C MET A 3 33.32 -18.42 1.45
N GLN A 4 34.37 -17.70 1.08
CA GLN A 4 34.56 -16.30 1.49
C GLN A 4 33.45 -15.44 0.86
N ARG A 5 32.45 -15.05 1.66
CA ARG A 5 31.48 -14.01 1.27
C ARG A 5 32.24 -12.68 1.15
N MET A 6 32.38 -12.17 -0.07
CA MET A 6 33.03 -10.89 -0.33
C MET A 6 32.05 -9.75 -0.04
N LEU A 7 32.42 -8.90 0.93
CA LEU A 7 31.66 -7.72 1.35
C LEU A 7 32.07 -6.52 0.48
N LEU A 8 31.12 -5.87 -0.20
CA LEU A 8 31.40 -4.63 -0.93
C LEU A 8 30.76 -3.44 -0.20
N LEU A 9 31.61 -2.54 0.28
CA LEU A 9 31.21 -1.30 0.97
C LEU A 9 31.28 -0.15 -0.04
N ILE A 10 30.12 0.39 -0.40
CA ILE A 10 30.05 1.49 -1.37
C ILE A 10 29.77 2.79 -0.62
N TYR A 11 30.65 3.76 -0.81
CA TYR A 11 30.40 5.15 -0.42
C TYR A 11 29.62 5.81 -1.56
N LEU A 12 28.33 6.00 -1.35
CA LEU A 12 27.45 6.61 -2.34
C LEU A 12 27.37 8.12 -2.09
N ASP A 13 27.83 8.91 -3.05
CA ASP A 13 27.31 10.27 -3.26
C ASP A 13 26.20 10.19 -4.31
N TRP A 14 24.96 10.09 -3.82
CA TRP A 14 23.74 9.84 -4.60
C TRP A 14 23.45 10.90 -5.68
N GLN A 15 24.17 12.03 -5.69
CA GLN A 15 24.02 13.03 -6.75
C GLN A 15 24.41 12.52 -8.14
N VAL A 16 25.11 11.38 -8.26
CA VAL A 16 25.70 10.96 -9.55
C VAL A 16 25.20 9.60 -10.05
N ILE A 17 24.80 8.64 -9.19
CA ILE A 17 24.38 7.29 -9.63
C ILE A 17 23.26 6.72 -8.74
N PRO A 18 22.09 6.35 -9.31
CA PRO A 18 21.01 5.64 -8.58
C PRO A 18 21.46 4.27 -8.06
N ALA A 19 21.03 3.89 -6.86
CA ALA A 19 21.47 2.65 -6.20
C ALA A 19 21.01 1.37 -6.93
N GLU A 20 19.92 1.45 -7.68
CA GLU A 20 19.35 0.36 -8.47
C GLU A 20 20.35 -0.11 -9.55
N ASN A 21 21.09 0.81 -10.15
CA ASN A 21 22.11 0.50 -11.17
C ASN A 21 23.27 -0.31 -10.57
N ILE A 22 23.60 -0.02 -9.31
CA ILE A 22 24.65 -0.71 -8.59
C ILE A 22 24.19 -2.12 -8.21
N VAL A 23 22.96 -2.25 -7.69
CA VAL A 23 22.35 -3.56 -7.43
C VAL A 23 22.34 -4.41 -8.70
N ALA A 24 21.86 -3.86 -9.82
CA ALA A 24 21.80 -4.56 -11.11
C ALA A 24 23.17 -5.05 -11.58
N ALA A 25 24.24 -4.24 -11.40
CA ALA A 25 25.60 -4.63 -11.76
C ALA A 25 26.14 -5.83 -10.95
N PHE A 26 25.60 -6.09 -9.75
CA PHE A 26 26.05 -7.14 -8.85
C PHE A 26 25.06 -8.29 -8.66
N GLN A 27 23.87 -8.24 -9.27
CA GLN A 27 22.82 -9.28 -9.17
C GLN A 27 23.30 -10.68 -9.58
N SER A 28 24.23 -10.78 -10.54
CA SER A 28 24.80 -12.05 -11.02
C SER A 28 25.99 -12.55 -10.19
N SER A 29 26.41 -11.79 -9.17
CA SER A 29 27.52 -12.14 -8.28
C SER A 29 27.02 -12.66 -6.94
N GLN A 30 27.70 -13.63 -6.31
CA GLN A 30 27.41 -14.08 -4.95
C GLN A 30 27.84 -13.06 -3.86
N LYS A 31 27.85 -11.76 -4.18
CA LYS A 31 28.32 -10.69 -3.28
C LYS A 31 27.15 -10.01 -2.61
N THR A 32 27.28 -9.74 -1.32
CA THR A 32 26.32 -8.92 -0.58
C THR A 32 26.85 -7.49 -0.56
N VAL A 33 26.06 -6.56 -1.10
CA VAL A 33 26.43 -5.14 -1.16
C VAL A 33 25.85 -4.45 0.08
N PHE A 34 26.65 -3.61 0.74
CA PHE A 34 26.19 -2.73 1.81
C PHE A 34 26.46 -1.27 1.45
N ALA A 35 25.48 -0.40 1.67
CA ALA A 35 25.66 1.03 1.51
C ALA A 35 26.31 1.63 2.77
N VAL A 36 27.34 2.46 2.62
CA VAL A 36 28.02 3.10 3.76
C VAL A 36 27.57 4.53 3.91
N SER A 37 27.02 4.85 5.07
CA SER A 37 26.67 6.22 5.45
C SER A 37 27.56 6.71 6.59
N ARG A 38 27.85 8.02 6.59
CA ARG A 38 28.50 8.72 7.72
C ARG A 38 27.54 9.51 8.59
N THR A 39 26.25 9.58 8.22
CA THR A 39 25.23 10.31 8.97
C THR A 39 23.95 9.49 9.09
N PRO A 40 23.18 9.64 10.19
CA PRO A 40 21.89 8.98 10.35
C PRO A 40 20.91 9.32 9.23
N SER A 41 20.81 10.59 8.84
CA SER A 41 19.89 11.04 7.79
C SER A 41 20.19 10.39 6.43
N LYS A 42 21.46 10.26 6.03
CA LYS A 42 21.82 9.55 4.79
C LYS A 42 21.57 8.04 4.92
N ALA A 43 21.79 7.46 6.11
CA ALA A 43 21.52 6.05 6.34
C ALA A 43 20.03 5.74 6.23
N GLN A 44 19.17 6.64 6.72
CA GLN A 44 17.72 6.56 6.57
C GLN A 44 17.31 6.59 5.09
N ILE A 45 17.84 7.53 4.29
CA ILE A 45 17.57 7.59 2.85
C ILE A 45 17.97 6.27 2.17
N PHE A 46 19.10 5.69 2.53
CA PHE A 46 19.50 4.38 2.02
C PHE A 46 18.52 3.29 2.48
N LEU A 47 18.10 3.26 3.73
CA LEU A 47 17.13 2.27 4.21
C LEU A 47 15.73 2.39 3.56
N GLU A 48 15.35 3.60 3.13
CA GLU A 48 14.07 3.87 2.46
C GLU A 48 14.13 3.58 0.95
N ALA A 49 15.25 3.89 0.30
CA ALA A 49 15.40 3.70 -1.14
C ALA A 49 15.77 2.26 -1.52
N LEU A 50 16.39 1.49 -0.63
CA LEU A 50 16.93 0.17 -0.93
C LEU A 50 15.91 -0.94 -0.62
N GLU A 51 14.83 -1.00 -1.40
CA GLU A 51 13.80 -2.04 -1.24
C GLU A 51 14.13 -3.37 -1.93
N LEU A 52 15.12 -3.42 -2.85
CA LEU A 52 15.54 -4.65 -3.53
C LEU A 52 17.07 -4.71 -3.73
N GLY A 53 17.71 -5.78 -3.21
CA GLY A 53 19.03 -6.26 -3.67
C GLY A 53 20.31 -5.77 -2.96
N LEU A 54 20.20 -5.02 -1.85
CA LEU A 54 21.32 -4.77 -0.93
C LEU A 54 21.16 -5.58 0.36
N GLY A 55 22.27 -5.92 1.00
CA GLY A 55 22.28 -6.61 2.29
C GLY A 55 22.02 -5.70 3.49
N GLY A 56 22.10 -4.37 3.32
CA GLY A 56 21.79 -3.39 4.35
C GLY A 56 22.65 -2.12 4.26
N VAL A 57 22.62 -1.34 5.35
CA VAL A 57 23.35 -0.08 5.50
C VAL A 57 24.35 -0.18 6.65
N VAL A 58 25.57 0.29 6.44
CA VAL A 58 26.61 0.43 7.46
C VAL A 58 26.71 1.91 7.84
N LEU A 59 26.34 2.24 9.07
CA LEU A 59 26.53 3.58 9.63
C LEU A 59 27.92 3.67 10.28
N LYS A 60 28.83 4.43 9.65
CA LYS A 60 30.17 4.71 10.17
C LYS A 60 30.18 6.06 10.88
N VAL A 61 30.09 6.04 12.20
CA VAL A 61 30.07 7.21 13.08
C VAL A 61 30.95 6.98 14.29
N GLU A 62 31.46 8.06 14.87
CA GLU A 62 32.24 8.02 16.12
C GLU A 62 31.38 8.34 17.35
N ASP A 63 30.24 9.02 17.14
CA ASP A 63 29.31 9.41 18.20
C ASP A 63 28.16 8.41 18.35
N VAL A 64 27.95 7.94 19.58
CA VAL A 64 26.84 7.06 19.97
C VAL A 64 25.48 7.74 19.73
N LYS A 65 25.39 9.07 19.82
CA LYS A 65 24.13 9.79 19.57
C LYS A 65 23.58 9.52 18.17
N ALA A 66 24.45 9.44 17.17
CA ALA A 66 24.05 9.12 15.80
C ALA A 66 23.49 7.69 15.66
N VAL A 67 23.99 6.75 16.47
CA VAL A 67 23.45 5.38 16.53
C VAL A 67 22.07 5.38 17.19
N LEU A 68 21.88 6.15 18.26
CA LEU A 68 20.60 6.30 18.94
C LEU A 68 19.54 6.95 18.03
N GLU A 69 19.90 7.99 17.26
CA GLU A 69 18.99 8.60 16.28
C GLU A 69 18.51 7.60 15.22
N LEU A 70 19.40 6.72 14.74
CA LEU A 70 19.02 5.68 13.79
C LEU A 70 18.22 4.55 14.46
N LYS A 71 18.53 4.21 15.72
CA LYS A 71 17.71 3.28 16.53
C LYS A 71 16.30 3.82 16.70
N ASP A 72 16.14 5.08 17.05
CA ASP A 72 14.82 5.70 17.20
C ASP A 72 14.04 5.69 15.88
N TYR A 73 14.74 5.81 14.74
CA TYR A 73 14.12 5.60 13.43
C TYR A 73 13.60 4.16 13.28
N PHE A 74 14.38 3.14 13.66
CA PHE A 74 13.92 1.75 13.62
C PHE A 74 12.80 1.47 14.61
N ASP A 75 12.85 2.03 15.82
CA ASP A 75 11.80 1.89 16.82
C ASP A 75 10.50 2.51 16.29
N ARG A 76 10.54 3.73 15.75
CA ARG A 76 9.39 4.35 15.07
C ARG A 76 8.89 3.52 13.89
N ARG A 77 9.79 2.97 13.06
CA ARG A 77 9.43 2.13 11.91
C ARG A 77 8.79 0.81 12.35
N ASN A 78 9.28 0.20 13.42
CA ASN A 78 8.74 -1.05 13.98
C ASN A 78 7.42 -0.82 14.73
N GLU A 79 7.29 0.27 15.47
CA GLU A 79 6.02 0.70 16.09
C GLU A 79 4.97 0.98 15.00
N SER A 80 5.35 1.68 13.92
CA SER A 80 4.49 1.95 12.76
C SER A 80 4.15 0.70 11.93
N SER A 81 4.97 -0.36 12.01
CA SER A 81 4.68 -1.65 11.36
C SER A 81 3.70 -2.51 12.14
N ASN A 82 3.49 -2.24 13.43
CA ASN A 82 2.64 -3.05 14.31
C ASN A 82 1.24 -2.45 14.56
N LEU A 83 1.04 -1.15 14.31
CA LEU A 83 -0.30 -0.57 14.16
C LEU A 83 -0.33 0.35 12.93
N LEU A 84 -1.00 -0.12 11.88
CA LEU A 84 -1.46 0.79 10.84
C LEU A 84 -2.52 1.70 11.46
N ASP A 85 -2.23 3.00 11.59
CA ASP A 85 -3.21 3.97 12.05
C ASP A 85 -4.29 4.15 10.97
N PHE A 86 -5.44 3.54 11.22
CA PHE A 86 -6.63 3.73 10.42
C PHE A 86 -7.47 4.86 10.98
N THR A 87 -8.00 5.67 10.07
CA THR A 87 -8.95 6.71 10.37
C THR A 87 -10.33 6.29 9.89
N ARG A 88 -11.37 6.63 10.66
CA ARG A 88 -12.76 6.45 10.22
C ARG A 88 -13.08 7.48 9.15
N ALA A 89 -13.70 7.03 8.07
CA ALA A 89 -14.26 7.90 7.04
C ALA A 89 -15.71 7.51 6.79
N THR A 90 -16.57 8.52 6.66
CA THR A 90 -17.99 8.36 6.37
C THR A 90 -18.19 8.44 4.87
N VAL A 91 -18.87 7.45 4.30
CA VAL A 91 -19.23 7.44 2.89
C VAL A 91 -20.14 8.63 2.58
N THR A 92 -19.76 9.45 1.61
CA THR A 92 -20.49 10.64 1.16
C THR A 92 -21.12 10.47 -0.22
N GLN A 93 -20.60 9.55 -1.04
CA GLN A 93 -21.12 9.26 -2.37
C GLN A 93 -20.88 7.81 -2.75
N VAL A 94 -21.89 7.20 -3.39
CA VAL A 94 -21.80 5.89 -4.03
C VAL A 94 -22.43 6.00 -5.40
N GLN A 95 -21.67 5.71 -6.46
CA GLN A 95 -22.12 5.92 -7.83
C GLN A 95 -21.62 4.83 -8.77
N MET A 96 -22.52 4.26 -9.57
CA MET A 96 -22.14 3.39 -10.69
C MET A 96 -21.47 4.21 -11.80
N VAL A 97 -20.28 3.79 -12.25
CA VAL A 97 -19.52 4.55 -13.27
C VAL A 97 -19.51 3.89 -14.64
N GLY A 98 -19.72 2.57 -14.73
CA GLY A 98 -19.72 1.83 -16.00
C GLY A 98 -18.70 0.70 -16.03
N MET A 99 -18.39 0.18 -17.21
CA MET A 99 -17.43 -0.91 -17.37
C MET A 99 -15.99 -0.39 -17.33
N GLY A 100 -15.08 -1.15 -16.73
CA GLY A 100 -13.65 -0.88 -16.79
C GLY A 100 -12.81 -2.10 -16.43
N ASP A 101 -11.53 -2.05 -16.76
CA ASP A 101 -10.59 -3.12 -16.44
C ASP A 101 -10.21 -3.06 -14.96
N GLN A 102 -10.62 -4.10 -14.23
CA GLN A 102 -10.34 -4.29 -12.82
C GLN A 102 -9.21 -5.30 -12.61
N VAL A 103 -8.48 -5.15 -11.52
CA VAL A 103 -7.36 -5.97 -11.12
C VAL A 103 -7.70 -6.75 -9.85
N CYS A 104 -7.67 -8.08 -9.92
CA CYS A 104 -7.63 -8.95 -8.75
C CYS A 104 -6.17 -9.33 -8.45
N VAL A 105 -5.78 -9.23 -7.18
CA VAL A 105 -4.45 -9.58 -6.69
C VAL A 105 -4.56 -10.78 -5.77
N ASP A 106 -3.85 -11.86 -6.08
CA ASP A 106 -3.67 -13.00 -5.19
C ASP A 106 -2.28 -12.94 -4.54
N LEU A 107 -2.24 -13.07 -3.23
CA LEU A 107 -1.03 -13.08 -2.43
C LEU A 107 -0.52 -14.51 -2.21
N CYS A 108 0.78 -14.63 -1.93
CA CYS A 108 1.41 -15.90 -1.54
C CYS A 108 1.22 -16.24 -0.04
N CYS A 109 0.30 -15.56 0.63
CA CYS A 109 -0.04 -15.79 2.04
C CYS A 109 -1.55 -15.71 2.26
N LEU A 110 -2.02 -16.38 3.31
CA LEU A 110 -3.42 -16.32 3.72
C LEU A 110 -3.63 -15.14 4.69
N MET A 111 -4.72 -14.41 4.48
CA MET A 111 -5.21 -13.30 5.30
C MET A 111 -6.31 -13.77 6.25
N ARG A 112 -6.49 -13.03 7.33
CA ARG A 112 -7.50 -13.23 8.38
C ARG A 112 -8.74 -12.36 8.13
N PRO A 113 -9.87 -12.60 8.83
CA PRO A 113 -10.98 -11.65 8.84
C PRO A 113 -10.50 -10.23 9.19
N GLY A 114 -10.95 -9.22 8.44
CA GLY A 114 -10.50 -7.83 8.56
C GLY A 114 -9.20 -7.50 7.84
N GLU A 115 -8.46 -8.47 7.31
CA GLU A 115 -7.23 -8.24 6.53
C GLU A 115 -7.52 -8.18 5.02
N GLY A 116 -6.72 -7.39 4.31
CA GLY A 116 -6.88 -7.14 2.89
C GLY A 116 -5.79 -6.21 2.35
N LEU A 117 -6.09 -5.49 1.27
CA LEU A 117 -5.16 -4.53 0.67
C LEU A 117 -5.65 -3.09 0.88
N LEU A 118 -4.69 -2.18 0.99
CA LEU A 118 -4.97 -0.76 0.97
C LEU A 118 -5.06 -0.31 -0.48
N VAL A 119 -6.20 0.21 -0.90
CA VAL A 119 -6.49 0.59 -2.28
C VAL A 119 -7.07 1.99 -2.32
N GLY A 120 -6.64 2.81 -3.26
CA GLY A 120 -7.19 4.16 -3.41
C GLY A 120 -7.06 4.66 -4.83
N SER A 121 -7.97 5.56 -5.20
CA SER A 121 -7.86 6.30 -6.45
C SER A 121 -6.69 7.31 -6.43
N PHE A 122 -6.24 7.70 -5.24
CA PHE A 122 -5.14 8.63 -5.02
C PHE A 122 -4.20 8.09 -3.94
N ALA A 123 -2.91 8.43 -4.00
CA ALA A 123 -1.94 7.94 -3.02
C ALA A 123 -2.19 8.51 -1.61
N ARG A 124 -2.76 9.72 -1.53
CA ARG A 124 -3.04 10.44 -0.27
C ARG A 124 -4.06 9.76 0.66
N GLY A 125 -4.84 8.80 0.15
CA GLY A 125 -5.83 8.09 0.96
C GLY A 125 -6.21 6.75 0.36
N LEU A 126 -5.94 5.70 1.12
CA LEU A 126 -6.19 4.32 0.73
C LEU A 126 -7.22 3.68 1.66
N PHE A 127 -8.25 3.09 1.10
CA PHE A 127 -9.28 2.34 1.80
C PHE A 127 -8.80 0.91 2.04
N LEU A 128 -9.23 0.31 3.15
CA LEU A 128 -8.96 -1.10 3.40
C LEU A 128 -10.01 -1.97 2.68
N VAL A 129 -9.62 -2.52 1.53
CA VAL A 129 -10.43 -3.48 0.78
C VAL A 129 -10.16 -4.86 1.34
N HIS A 130 -11.20 -5.50 1.87
CA HIS A 130 -11.10 -6.79 2.51
C HIS A 130 -10.71 -7.87 1.50
N SER A 131 -10.02 -8.90 1.97
CA SER A 131 -9.83 -10.13 1.19
C SER A 131 -11.17 -10.79 0.87
N GLU A 132 -11.19 -11.60 -0.17
CA GLU A 132 -12.32 -12.47 -0.54
C GLU A 132 -12.51 -13.62 0.47
N TYR A 133 -12.31 -13.33 1.76
CA TYR A 133 -12.38 -14.26 2.87
C TYR A 133 -13.82 -14.70 3.15
N LEU A 134 -14.80 -13.80 2.97
CA LEU A 134 -16.19 -14.12 3.27
C LEU A 134 -16.74 -15.16 2.30
N GLU A 135 -17.14 -16.31 2.84
CA GLU A 135 -17.84 -17.36 2.10
C GLU A 135 -19.32 -17.01 1.96
N SER A 136 -19.89 -17.32 0.78
CA SER A 136 -21.32 -17.21 0.53
C SER A 136 -21.85 -18.51 -0.06
N ASN A 137 -23.17 -18.64 -0.16
CA ASN A 137 -23.82 -19.84 -0.74
C ASN A 137 -23.40 -20.16 -2.19
N TYR A 138 -22.77 -19.20 -2.89
CA TYR A 138 -22.42 -19.31 -4.30
C TYR A 138 -20.92 -19.22 -4.58
N ILE A 139 -20.13 -18.75 -3.61
CA ILE A 139 -18.72 -18.41 -3.81
C ILE A 139 -17.92 -18.86 -2.59
N SER A 140 -16.97 -19.75 -2.82
CA SER A 140 -16.02 -20.21 -1.81
C SER A 140 -15.05 -19.10 -1.42
N SER A 141 -14.65 -19.12 -0.14
CA SER A 141 -13.63 -18.23 0.41
C SER A 141 -12.29 -18.34 -0.34
N ARG A 142 -11.68 -17.20 -0.64
CA ARG A 142 -10.32 -17.03 -1.14
C ARG A 142 -9.58 -16.03 -0.26
N PRO A 143 -9.10 -16.45 0.92
CA PRO A 143 -8.48 -15.57 1.90
C PRO A 143 -7.07 -15.07 1.47
N PHE A 144 -6.71 -15.21 0.20
CA PHE A 144 -5.47 -14.72 -0.38
C PHE A 144 -5.73 -13.75 -1.54
N GLY A 145 -6.97 -13.65 -2.02
CA GLY A 145 -7.36 -12.82 -3.16
C GLY A 145 -8.07 -11.55 -2.71
N VAL A 146 -7.75 -10.42 -3.36
CA VAL A 146 -8.38 -9.12 -3.12
C VAL A 146 -8.69 -8.46 -4.46
N ASN A 147 -9.88 -7.88 -4.57
CA ASN A 147 -10.21 -6.99 -5.69
C ASN A 147 -9.56 -5.62 -5.45
N ALA A 148 -8.53 -5.30 -6.21
CA ALA A 148 -7.72 -4.12 -6.03
C ALA A 148 -8.21 -2.91 -6.87
N GLY A 149 -9.47 -2.93 -7.32
CA GLY A 149 -10.05 -1.86 -8.11
C GLY A 149 -9.54 -1.83 -9.57
N PRO A 150 -9.70 -0.70 -10.28
CA PRO A 150 -9.25 -0.56 -11.67
C PRO A 150 -7.74 -0.48 -11.81
N VAL A 151 -7.24 -0.67 -13.04
CA VAL A 151 -5.79 -0.67 -13.36
C VAL A 151 -4.99 0.57 -12.92
N HIS A 152 -5.65 1.70 -12.66
CA HIS A 152 -4.97 2.94 -12.21
C HIS A 152 -4.85 3.04 -10.68
N ALA A 153 -5.51 2.16 -9.92
CA ALA A 153 -5.59 2.29 -8.48
C ALA A 153 -4.21 2.16 -7.83
N TYR A 154 -3.97 3.00 -6.83
CA TYR A 154 -2.84 2.83 -5.93
C TYR A 154 -3.14 1.68 -4.98
N VAL A 155 -2.19 0.76 -4.85
CA VAL A 155 -2.32 -0.40 -3.98
C VAL A 155 -1.07 -0.52 -3.12
N ALA A 156 -1.24 -0.57 -1.79
CA ALA A 156 -0.16 -0.95 -0.89
C ALA A 156 -0.30 -2.43 -0.52
N VAL A 157 0.68 -3.23 -0.92
CA VAL A 157 0.68 -4.68 -0.72
C VAL A 157 1.68 -5.05 0.37
N PRO A 158 1.25 -5.65 1.49
CA PRO A 158 2.14 -5.99 2.61
C PRO A 158 2.91 -7.30 2.41
N ALA A 159 2.71 -8.00 1.28
CA ALA A 159 3.24 -9.34 1.05
C ALA A 159 3.59 -9.60 -0.43
N ILE A 160 4.14 -10.78 -0.70
CA ILE A 160 4.48 -11.21 -2.06
C ILE A 160 3.20 -11.44 -2.86
N VAL A 161 3.09 -10.75 -3.99
CA VAL A 161 2.05 -11.00 -5.01
C VAL A 161 2.38 -12.27 -5.76
N GLY A 162 1.44 -13.23 -5.79
CA GLY A 162 1.56 -14.47 -6.55
C GLY A 162 0.96 -14.34 -7.94
N ARG A 163 -0.26 -13.81 -8.05
CA ARG A 163 -0.97 -13.67 -9.34
C ARG A 163 -1.68 -12.32 -9.41
N VAL A 164 -1.67 -11.74 -10.60
CA VAL A 164 -2.48 -10.58 -10.96
C VAL A 164 -3.39 -11.00 -12.11
N LYS A 165 -4.69 -10.77 -11.96
CA LYS A 165 -5.70 -11.05 -12.98
C LYS A 165 -6.40 -9.75 -13.35
N ILE A 166 -6.47 -9.47 -14.65
CA ILE A 166 -7.18 -8.30 -15.19
C ILE A 166 -8.41 -8.79 -15.95
N GLU A 167 -9.56 -8.16 -15.71
CA GLU A 167 -10.80 -8.41 -16.46
C GLU A 167 -11.71 -7.17 -16.49
N THR A 168 -12.55 -7.06 -17.52
CA THR A 168 -13.48 -5.94 -17.66
C THR A 168 -14.77 -6.21 -16.87
N ARG A 169 -15.10 -5.34 -15.92
CA ARG A 169 -16.25 -5.48 -15.01
C ARG A 169 -16.95 -4.14 -14.78
N PRO A 170 -18.23 -4.14 -14.36
CA PRO A 170 -18.88 -2.91 -13.91
C PRO A 170 -18.18 -2.40 -12.65
N LEU A 171 -17.92 -1.09 -12.61
CA LEU A 171 -17.26 -0.40 -11.53
C LEU A 171 -18.23 0.50 -10.78
N ILE A 172 -17.91 0.72 -9.50
CA ILE A 172 -18.59 1.60 -8.56
C ILE A 172 -17.58 2.57 -7.96
N LEU A 173 -17.92 3.85 -7.95
CA LEU A 173 -17.20 4.92 -7.26
C LEU A 173 -17.74 5.03 -5.84
N VAL A 174 -16.84 5.06 -4.87
CA VAL A 174 -17.14 5.37 -3.48
C VAL A 174 -16.29 6.58 -3.08
N GLU A 175 -16.94 7.61 -2.55
CA GLU A 175 -16.26 8.73 -1.89
C GLU A 175 -16.56 8.72 -0.40
N ALA A 176 -15.55 9.03 0.41
CA ALA A 176 -15.69 9.16 1.86
C ALA A 176 -14.92 10.36 2.38
N LYS A 177 -15.42 10.95 3.46
CA LYS A 177 -14.78 12.08 4.16
C LYS A 177 -14.47 11.70 5.60
N ARG A 178 -13.40 12.28 6.12
CA ARG A 178 -13.08 12.23 7.55
C ARG A 178 -13.96 13.24 8.29
N ASP A 179 -14.28 12.99 9.55
CA ASP A 179 -15.04 13.90 10.44
C ASP A 179 -14.37 15.28 10.67
N SER A 180 -13.15 15.51 10.20
CA SER A 180 -12.46 16.80 10.33
C SER A 180 -12.97 17.83 9.33
N ASN A 181 -12.84 19.14 9.64
CA ASN A 181 -13.09 20.31 8.78
C ASN A 181 -12.42 20.30 7.36
N ASP A 182 -11.67 19.26 7.01
CA ASP A 182 -11.11 19.06 5.69
C ASP A 182 -12.22 18.67 4.70
N HIS A 183 -12.38 19.49 3.66
CA HIS A 183 -13.43 19.30 2.66
C HIS A 183 -13.05 18.28 1.60
N THR A 184 -11.79 17.84 1.55
CA THR A 184 -11.24 16.99 0.50
C THR A 184 -11.77 15.56 0.64
N PRO A 185 -12.62 15.06 -0.28
CA PRO A 185 -13.03 13.68 -0.27
C PRO A 185 -11.89 12.76 -0.69
N TYR A 186 -11.88 11.57 -0.10
CA TYR A 186 -11.09 10.43 -0.58
C TYR A 186 -11.99 9.57 -1.43
N SER A 187 -11.45 9.02 -2.50
CA SER A 187 -12.22 8.20 -3.42
C SER A 187 -11.53 6.87 -3.70
N ILE A 188 -12.35 5.90 -4.06
CA ILE A 188 -11.93 4.60 -4.56
C ILE A 188 -12.92 4.14 -5.64
N LEU A 189 -12.38 3.55 -6.69
CA LEU A 189 -13.13 2.79 -7.67
C LEU A 189 -12.94 1.30 -7.41
N LEU A 190 -14.05 0.56 -7.38
CA LEU A 190 -14.09 -0.86 -7.08
C LEU A 190 -14.94 -1.58 -8.12
N GLN A 191 -14.74 -2.89 -8.26
CA GLN A 191 -15.72 -3.71 -8.97
C GLN A 191 -17.04 -3.73 -8.21
N ASN A 192 -18.15 -3.52 -8.91
CA ASN A 192 -19.49 -3.67 -8.36
C ASN A 192 -19.86 -5.16 -8.25
N ALA A 193 -19.53 -5.79 -7.13
CA ALA A 193 -19.90 -7.17 -6.81
C ALA A 193 -19.99 -7.39 -5.30
N GLU A 194 -20.82 -8.36 -4.89
CA GLU A 194 -21.03 -8.69 -3.47
C GLU A 194 -19.77 -9.22 -2.76
N THR A 195 -18.81 -9.76 -3.51
CA THR A 195 -17.53 -10.25 -2.97
C THR A 195 -16.53 -9.14 -2.69
N VAL A 196 -16.79 -7.92 -3.18
CA VAL A 196 -15.90 -6.77 -2.96
C VAL A 196 -16.43 -6.00 -1.77
N THR A 197 -15.65 -5.94 -0.70
CA THR A 197 -16.10 -5.38 0.57
C THR A 197 -15.07 -4.42 1.14
N LEU A 198 -15.54 -3.37 1.82
CA LEU A 198 -14.71 -2.41 2.54
C LEU A 198 -14.76 -2.73 4.02
N VAL A 199 -13.60 -2.73 4.68
CA VAL A 199 -13.52 -3.01 6.12
C VAL A 199 -14.09 -1.84 6.92
N CYS A 200 -14.91 -2.16 7.92
CA CYS A 200 -15.57 -1.19 8.78
C CYS A 200 -14.82 -1.02 10.11
N PRO A 201 -14.90 0.15 10.74
CA PRO A 201 -14.38 0.32 12.10
C PRO A 201 -15.11 -0.61 13.07
N HIS A 202 -14.36 -1.30 13.93
CA HIS A 202 -14.95 -2.13 14.97
C HIS A 202 -15.75 -1.24 15.94
N GLN A 203 -17.05 -1.50 16.12
CA GLN A 203 -17.83 -0.99 17.25
C GLN A 203 -17.99 -2.12 18.26
N GLY A 204 -17.84 -1.83 19.55
CA GLY A 204 -17.75 -2.85 20.61
C GLY A 204 -18.90 -3.87 20.60
N ASN A 205 -18.55 -5.10 21.01
CA ASN A 205 -19.25 -6.39 20.98
C ASN A 205 -19.11 -7.23 19.70
N GLU A 206 -18.61 -8.45 19.91
CA GLU A 206 -17.97 -9.39 18.96
C GLU A 206 -18.86 -10.02 17.87
N HIS A 207 -19.90 -9.34 17.37
CA HIS A 207 -20.81 -9.90 16.36
C HIS A 207 -21.11 -8.96 15.19
N GLN A 208 -20.35 -7.88 14.99
CA GLN A 208 -20.52 -7.00 13.82
C GLN A 208 -19.74 -7.50 12.61
N ASN A 209 -20.35 -7.39 11.42
CA ASN A 209 -19.71 -7.63 10.13
C ASN A 209 -18.43 -6.79 10.02
N THR A 210 -17.28 -7.46 9.90
CA THR A 210 -15.97 -6.82 9.77
C THR A 210 -15.85 -6.00 8.48
N ALA A 211 -16.70 -6.24 7.49
CA ALA A 211 -16.70 -5.53 6.22
C ALA A 211 -18.12 -5.40 5.64
N ILE A 212 -18.36 -4.35 4.86
CA ILE A 212 -19.61 -4.10 4.13
C ILE A 212 -19.34 -4.32 2.62
N PRO A 213 -20.12 -5.18 1.95
CA PRO A 213 -20.06 -5.28 0.49
C PRO A 213 -20.40 -3.96 -0.19
N VAL A 214 -19.75 -3.67 -1.30
CA VAL A 214 -19.96 -2.40 -2.02
C VAL A 214 -21.35 -2.29 -2.64
N THR A 215 -22.05 -3.42 -2.84
CA THR A 215 -23.40 -3.47 -3.43
C THR A 215 -24.50 -2.85 -2.55
N PRO A 216 -24.58 -3.11 -1.22
CA PRO A 216 -25.48 -2.41 -0.30
C PRO A 216 -24.88 -1.14 0.33
N LEU A 217 -23.63 -0.78 0.02
CA LEU A 217 -22.95 0.37 0.62
C LEU A 217 -23.73 1.67 0.33
N LYS A 218 -23.90 2.50 1.35
CA LYS A 218 -24.70 3.73 1.26
C LYS A 218 -24.03 4.89 1.98
N ILE A 219 -24.50 6.10 1.64
CA ILE A 219 -24.11 7.32 2.33
C ILE A 219 -24.37 7.18 3.83
N GLY A 220 -23.37 7.55 4.64
CA GLY A 220 -23.41 7.43 6.10
C GLY A 220 -22.73 6.18 6.66
N ASP A 221 -22.45 5.16 5.85
CA ASP A 221 -21.68 3.99 6.30
C ASP A 221 -20.24 4.41 6.66
N GLU A 222 -19.66 3.79 7.69
CA GLU A 222 -18.28 4.04 8.11
C GLU A 222 -17.33 2.99 7.51
N VAL A 223 -16.21 3.45 6.97
CA VAL A 223 -15.13 2.61 6.41
C VAL A 223 -13.77 3.02 6.96
N LEU A 224 -12.81 2.10 6.91
CA LEU A 224 -11.43 2.36 7.30
C LEU A 224 -10.63 2.96 6.14
N LEU A 225 -10.00 4.10 6.42
CA LEU A 225 -9.13 4.86 5.53
C LEU A 225 -7.76 5.02 6.17
N ARG A 226 -6.70 4.75 5.41
CA ARG A 226 -5.34 5.15 5.74
C ARG A 226 -4.99 6.40 4.96
N VAL A 227 -4.80 7.51 5.67
CA VAL A 227 -4.30 8.75 5.09
C VAL A 227 -2.79 8.66 4.97
N GLN A 228 -2.26 9.08 3.83
CA GLN A 228 -0.82 9.18 3.57
C GLN A 228 -0.49 10.57 3.03
N GLY A 229 0.80 10.91 2.95
CA GLY A 229 1.24 12.11 2.23
C GLY A 229 0.84 12.08 0.75
N GLY A 230 0.90 13.23 0.08
CA GLY A 230 0.60 13.32 -1.36
C GLY A 230 1.43 12.36 -2.21
N ALA A 231 0.92 12.04 -3.40
CA ALA A 231 1.66 11.21 -4.35
C ALA A 231 3.01 11.83 -4.68
N ARG A 232 4.02 10.96 -4.82
CA ARG A 232 5.37 11.38 -5.20
C ARG A 232 5.75 10.74 -6.52
N HIS A 233 6.11 11.56 -7.51
CA HIS A 233 6.86 11.10 -8.67
C HIS A 233 8.28 11.62 -8.52
N THR A 234 9.26 10.72 -8.62
CA THR A 234 10.69 11.05 -8.47
C THR A 234 11.05 11.85 -7.21
N GLY A 235 10.26 11.69 -6.14
CA GLY A 235 10.47 12.38 -4.85
C GLY A 235 9.76 13.73 -4.71
N ILE A 236 9.08 14.24 -5.75
CA ILE A 236 8.34 15.51 -5.74
C ILE A 236 6.85 15.24 -5.50
N GLU A 237 6.23 15.99 -4.59
CA GLU A 237 4.79 15.92 -4.32
C GLU A 237 3.97 16.44 -5.51
N ILE A 238 2.93 15.69 -5.89
CA ILE A 238 2.06 16.01 -7.02
C ILE A 238 0.61 16.09 -6.57
N GLU A 239 -0.10 17.10 -7.11
CA GLU A 239 -1.55 17.19 -6.99
C GLU A 239 -2.22 16.27 -8.02
N GLU A 240 -3.03 15.34 -7.53
CA GLU A 240 -3.66 14.30 -8.35
C GLU A 240 -5.15 14.59 -8.58
N PHE A 241 -5.61 14.39 -9.82
CA PHE A 241 -7.02 14.44 -10.20
C PHE A 241 -7.39 13.26 -11.10
N ILE A 242 -8.66 12.85 -11.08
CA ILE A 242 -9.20 11.82 -11.97
C ILE A 242 -10.22 12.44 -12.90
N LEU A 243 -10.05 12.19 -14.20
CA LEU A 243 -11.04 12.52 -15.22
C LEU A 243 -11.88 11.29 -15.52
N LEU A 244 -13.15 11.32 -15.09
CA LEU A 244 -14.14 10.35 -15.55
C LEU A 244 -14.74 10.85 -16.86
N ARG A 245 -14.48 10.14 -17.96
CA ARG A 245 -15.17 10.39 -19.23
C ARG A 245 -16.44 9.56 -19.26
N ASN A 246 -17.60 10.23 -19.15
CA ASN A 246 -18.87 9.58 -19.46
C ASN A 246 -19.00 9.52 -20.98
N GLU A 247 -18.92 8.32 -21.56
CA GLU A 247 -19.34 8.09 -22.94
C GLU A 247 -20.87 8.08 -23.01
N GLN A 248 -21.48 9.26 -22.92
CA GLN A 248 -22.84 9.47 -23.43
C GLN A 248 -22.77 10.51 -24.54
N GLY A 249 -22.78 10.03 -25.79
CA GLY A 249 -23.01 10.86 -26.97
C GLY A 249 -22.07 10.61 -28.16
N SER A 250 -22.38 9.60 -28.97
CA SER A 250 -22.34 9.67 -30.44
C SER A 250 -23.30 8.64 -31.03
#